data_AF-A7SDP7-F1
#
_entry.id   AF-A7SDP7-F1
#
_cell.length_a   1.000
_cell.length_b   1.000
_cell.length_c   1.000
_cell.angle_alpha   90.00
_cell.angle_beta   90.00
_cell.angle_gamma   90.00
#
_symmetry.space_group_name_H-M   'P 1'
#
loop_
_entity.id
_entity.type
_entity.pdbx_description
1 polymer ?
#
loop_
_entity_poly.entity_id
_entity_poly.type
_entity_poly.pdbx_seq_one_letter_code
_entity_poly.pdbx_strand_id
1 'polypeptide(L)' 'VTINSKEIEQVDSFKFLGIYIDSKLNWQSHINIVCQKIAKNIGIIRYISRYLPQKALMTLYYSLVYPYLTYGNILW' A
#
# COMPACT_ATOMS: atom_id res chain seq x y z
N VAL A 1 21.13 -14.00 -15.02
CA VAL A 1 22.01 -13.94 -13.82
C VAL A 1 21.95 -15.30 -13.15
N THR A 2 23.10 -15.92 -12.89
CA THR A 2 23.18 -17.26 -12.28
C THR A 2 23.76 -17.12 -10.88
N ILE A 3 23.08 -17.68 -9.87
CA ILE A 3 23.61 -17.84 -8.51
C ILE A 3 23.57 -19.35 -8.22
N ASN A 4 24.71 -19.91 -7.79
CA ASN A 4 24.87 -21.35 -7.54
C ASN A 4 24.41 -22.25 -8.70
N SER A 5 24.80 -21.90 -9.94
CA SER A 5 24.52 -22.70 -11.14
C SER A 5 23.04 -22.92 -11.45
N LYS A 6 22.15 -22.13 -10.84
CA LYS A 6 20.72 -22.10 -11.12
C LYS A 6 20.38 -20.82 -11.87
N GLU A 7 19.68 -20.96 -13.00
CA GLU A 7 19.14 -19.82 -13.72
C GLU A 7 18.01 -19.18 -12.90
N ILE A 8 18.14 -17.89 -12.64
CA ILE A 8 17.13 -17.11 -11.93
C ILE A 8 16.22 -16.49 -12.99
N GLU A 9 14.94 -16.85 -12.97
CA GLU A 9 13.93 -16.18 -13.79
C GLU A 9 13.87 -14.69 -13.42
N GLN A 10 14.06 -13.84 -14.43
CA GLN A 10 13.81 -12.41 -14.29
C GLN A 10 12.32 -12.19 -14.46
N VAL A 11 11.63 -11.93 -13.34
CA VAL A 11 10.22 -11.59 -13.32
C VAL A 11 10.06 -10.08 -13.26
N ASP A 12 9.27 -9.51 -14.17
CA ASP A 12 9.03 -8.07 -14.22
C ASP A 12 8.32 -7.53 -12.96
N SER A 13 7.63 -8.38 -12.20
CA SER A 13 7.08 -8.01 -10.90
C SER A 13 7.16 -9.18 -9.91
N PHE A 14 7.63 -8.89 -8.70
CA PHE A 14 7.77 -9.87 -7.62
C PHE A 14 6.94 -9.45 -6.41
N LYS A 15 6.11 -10.36 -5.89
CA LYS A 15 5.31 -10.10 -4.70
C LYS A 15 6.13 -10.44 -3.45
N PHE A 16 6.67 -9.44 -2.78
CA PHE A 16 7.41 -9.60 -1.53
C PHE A 16 6.57 -9.10 -0.35
N LEU A 17 6.30 -9.97 0.63
CA LEU A 17 5.50 -9.65 1.83
C LEU A 17 4.15 -8.97 1.56
N GLY A 18 3.53 -9.26 0.42
CA GLY A 18 2.23 -8.68 0.02
C GLY A 18 2.32 -7.42 -0.84
N ILE A 19 3.54 -6.93 -1.11
CA ILE A 19 3.83 -5.75 -1.93
C ILE A 19 4.39 -6.21 -3.27
N TYR A 20 3.89 -5.61 -4.36
CA TYR A 20 4.39 -5.89 -5.70
C TYR A 20 5.56 -4.95 -5.99
N ILE A 21 6.75 -5.52 -6.10
CA ILE A 21 7.99 -4.84 -6.44
C ILE A 21 8.24 -5.08 -7.92
N ASP A 22 8.14 -4.01 -8.72
CA ASP A 22 8.43 -4.05 -10.14
C ASP A 22 9.96 -4.10 -10.35
N SER A 23 10.41 -4.85 -11.36
CA SER A 23 11.81 -5.05 -11.77
C SER A 23 12.58 -3.75 -12.01
N LYS A 24 11.87 -2.65 -12.29
CA LYS A 24 12.44 -1.31 -12.45
C LYS A 24 12.50 -0.47 -11.16
N LEU A 25 12.15 -1.03 -10.00
CA LEU A 25 11.88 -0.27 -8.77
C LEU A 25 10.87 0.87 -8.97
N ASN A 26 9.99 0.76 -9.98
CA ASN A 26 8.94 1.75 -10.21
C ASN A 26 7.78 1.50 -9.23
N TRP A 27 7.97 1.97 -8.00
CA TRP A 27 6.95 1.96 -6.96
C TRP A 27 5.71 2.79 -7.33
N GLN A 28 5.78 3.63 -8.38
CA GLN A 28 4.69 4.48 -8.87
C GLN A 28 3.37 3.73 -9.05
N SER A 29 3.40 2.54 -9.67
CA SER A 29 2.19 1.74 -9.91
C SER A 29 1.61 1.21 -8.61
N HIS A 30 2.46 0.73 -7.70
CA HIS A 30 2.05 0.27 -6.38
C HIS A 30 1.49 1.42 -5.54
N ILE A 31 2.17 2.57 -5.51
CA ILE A 31 1.74 3.80 -4.84
C ILE A 31 0.38 4.23 -5.38
N ASN A 32 0.16 4.25 -6.69
CA ASN A 32 -1.13 4.62 -7.27
C ASN A 32 -2.27 3.69 -6.82
N ILE A 33 -2.04 2.37 -6.79
CA ILE A 33 -3.04 1.40 -6.31
C ILE A 33 -3.35 1.62 -4.82
N VAL A 34 -2.32 1.84 -4.00
CA VAL A 34 -2.46 2.10 -2.56
C VAL A 34 -3.18 3.43 -2.32
N CYS A 35 -2.78 4.50 -3.02
CA CYS A 35 -3.43 5.81 -2.96
C CYS A 35 -4.92 5.74 -3.36
N GLN A 36 -5.28 4.97 -4.40
CA GLN A 36 -6.67 4.76 -4.77
C GLN A 36 -7.47 4.03 -3.69
N LYS A 37 -6.88 3.02 -3.03
CA LYS A 37 -7.52 2.34 -1.89
C LYS A 37 -7.72 3.30 -0.71
N ILE A 38 -6.70 4.08 -0.36
CA ILE A 38 -6.78 5.09 0.72
C ILE A 38 -7.86 6.12 0.40
N ALA A 39 -7.88 6.65 -0.83
CA ALA A 39 -8.85 7.65 -1.25
C ALA A 39 -10.30 7.15 -1.11
N LYS A 40 -10.58 5.89 -1.49
CA LYS A 40 -11.88 5.25 -1.25
C LYS A 40 -12.22 5.16 0.24
N ASN A 41 -11.27 4.70 1.06
CA ASN A 41 -11.46 4.58 2.51
C ASN A 41 -11.72 5.95 3.17
N ILE A 42 -10.97 6.98 2.80
CA ILE A 42 -11.18 8.36 3.29
C ILE A 42 -12.55 8.88 2.86
N GLY A 43 -12.97 8.62 1.62
CA GLY A 43 -14.30 8.97 1.13
C GLY A 43 -15.41 8.35 1.99
N ILE A 44 -15.29 7.06 2.32
CA ILE A 44 -16.22 6.35 3.20
C ILE A 44 -16.18 6.94 4.61
N ILE A 45 -14.99 7.15 5.18
CA ILE A 45 -14.80 7.77 6.51
C ILE A 45 -15.46 9.16 6.56
N ARG A 46 -15.32 9.96 5.50
CA ARG A 46 -15.95 11.29 5.39
C ARG A 46 -17.46 11.24 5.25
N TYR A 47 -18.01 10.18 4.66
CA TYR A 47 -19.45 9.98 4.57
C TYR A 47 -20.02 9.59 5.94
N ILE A 48 -19.40 8.62 6.60
CA ILE A 48 -19.84 8.11 7.91
C ILE A 48 -19.48 9.05 9.07
N SER A 49 -18.59 10.02 8.88
CA SER A 49 -18.19 10.98 9.91
C SER A 49 -19.32 11.84 10.43
N ARG A 50 -20.40 11.98 9.66
CA ARG A 50 -21.62 12.67 10.07
C ARG A 50 -22.44 11.88 11.10
N TYR A 51 -22.22 10.57 11.19
CA TYR A 51 -22.99 9.65 12.01
C TYR A 51 -22.17 9.02 13.15
N LEU A 52 -20.83 9.05 13.07
CA LEU A 52 -19.94 8.44 14.05
C LEU A 52 -19.25 9.50 14.95
N PRO A 53 -19.00 9.15 16.23
CA PRO A 53 -18.22 10.01 17.12
C PRO A 53 -16.76 10.09 16.66
N GLN A 54 -16.11 11.24 16.95
CA GLN A 54 -14.74 11.54 16.54
C GLN A 54 -13.72 10.47 16.92
N LYS A 55 -13.88 9.83 18.09
CA LYS A 55 -13.01 8.72 18.54
C LYS A 55 -13.05 7.54 17.56
N ALA A 56 -14.23 7.15 17.08
CA ALA A 56 -14.37 6.05 16.13
C ALA A 56 -13.75 6.38 14.77
N LEU A 57 -13.87 7.65 14.34
CA LEU A 57 -13.22 8.13 13.11
C LEU A 57 -11.69 8.11 13.20
N MET A 58 -11.14 8.50 14.36
CA MET A 58 -9.71 8.39 14.62
C MET A 58 -9.24 6.93 14.57
N THR A 59 -9.96 6.01 15.20
CA THR A 59 -9.63 4.58 15.15
C THR A 59 -9.66 4.04 13.71
N LEU A 60 -10.67 4.41 12.91
CA LEU A 60 -10.75 4.02 11.51
C LEU A 60 -9.62 4.60 10.66
N TYR A 61 -9.22 5.85 10.92
CA TYR A 61 -8.07 6.46 10.26
C TYR A 61 -6.77 5.71 10.59
N TYR A 62 -6.53 5.43 11.87
CA TYR A 62 -5.33 4.72 12.32
C TYR A 62 -5.29 3.25 11.86
N SER A 63 -6.43 2.60 11.63
CA SER A 63 -6.46 1.21 11.16
C SER A 63 -6.42 1.09 9.64
N LEU A 64 -7.05 2.01 8.90
CA LEU A 64 -7.25 1.87 7.45
C LEU A 64 -6.39 2.80 6.58
N VAL A 65 -5.81 3.86 7.14
CA VAL A 65 -5.05 4.86 6.37
C VAL A 65 -3.62 4.94 6.87
N TYR A 66 -3.44 5.03 8.19
CA TYR A 66 -2.12 5.16 8.81
C TYR A 66 -1.11 4.09 8.40
N PRO A 67 -1.40 2.76 8.43
CA PRO A 67 -0.40 1.75 8.05
C PRO A 67 0.07 1.91 6.61
N TYR A 68 -0.80 2.32 5.68
CA TYR A 68 -0.41 2.53 4.29
C TYR A 68 0.50 3.77 4.12
N LEU A 69 0.27 4.82 4.91
CA LEU A 69 1.14 6.00 4.92
C LEU A 69 2.49 5.73 5.59
N THR A 70 2.51 4.94 6.68
CA THR A 70 3.77 4.58 7.35
C THR A 70 4.59 3.59 6.52
N TYR A 71 3.95 2.60 5.89
CA TYR A 71 4.64 1.64 5.03
C TYR A 71 5.12 2.29 3.72
N GLY A 72 4.34 3.20 3.15
CA GLY A 72 4.77 3.98 1.99
C GLY A 72 5.97 4.89 2.27
N ASN A 73 6.13 5.37 3.51
CA ASN A 73 7.29 6.14 3.93
C ASN A 73 8.56 5.29 4.07
N ILE A 74 8.43 4.04 4.53
CA ILE A 74 9.56 3.08 4.65
C ILE A 74 10.08 2.61 3.28
N LEU A 75 9.25 2.67 2.24
CA LEU A 75 9.58 2.21 0.88
C LEU A 75 10.20 3.30 -0.01
N TRP A 76 10.28 4.54 0.45
CA TRP A 76 10.95 5.66 -0.23
C TRP A 76 12.37 5.85 0.32
#